data_AF-H9YU40-F1
#
_entry.id   AF-H9YU40-F1
#
_cell.length_a   1.000
_cell.length_b   1.000
_cell.length_c   1.000
_cell.angle_alpha   90.00
_cell.angle_beta   90.00
_cell.angle_gamma   90.00
#
_symmetry.space_group_name_H-M   'P 1'
#
loop_
_entity.id
_entity.type
_entity.pdbx_description
1 polymer ?
#
loop_
_entity_poly.entity_id
_entity_poly.type
_entity_poly.pdbx_seq_one_letter_code
_entity_poly.pdbx_strand_id
1 'polypeptide(L)'
;MGVVIGILFVFSLLCLIVGCDCSFILGRGVTPVSGWAGSYECGFTSSSSSFNSFGFSYFSLLVFFVIFDLEVSLLLNMPYQGTLFTNFTFYFIFLFILGLGFILEVFWGYVRWGF
;
A
#
# COMPACT_ATOMS: atom_id res chain seq x y z
N MET A 1 -41.82 15.36 3.53
CA MET A 1 -41.59 14.56 2.30
C MET A 1 -40.11 14.35 2.01
N GLY A 2 -39.29 15.40 1.84
CA GLY A 2 -37.86 15.24 1.51
C GLY A 2 -37.03 14.44 2.53
N VAL A 3 -37.24 14.64 3.84
CA VAL A 3 -36.51 13.91 4.90
C VAL A 3 -36.83 12.41 4.89
N VAL A 4 -38.09 12.04 4.66
CA VAL A 4 -38.53 10.63 4.60
C VAL A 4 -37.93 9.93 3.36
N ILE A 5 -37.90 10.63 2.21
CA ILE A 5 -37.26 10.12 0.99
C ILE A 5 -35.75 9.97 1.20
N GLY A 6 -35.10 10.91 1.89
CA GLY A 6 -33.68 10.84 2.25
C GLY A 6 -33.36 9.64 3.15
N ILE A 7 -34.17 9.38 4.17
CA ILE A 7 -33.98 8.23 5.06
C ILE A 7 -34.15 6.90 4.30
N LEU A 8 -35.18 6.79 3.45
CA LEU A 8 -35.40 5.59 2.63
C LEU A 8 -34.25 5.35 1.65
N PHE A 9 -33.71 6.41 1.05
CA PHE A 9 -32.57 6.32 0.15
C PHE A 9 -31.32 5.80 0.87
N VAL A 10 -31.00 6.36 2.04
CA VAL A 10 -29.86 5.91 2.86
C VAL A 10 -30.03 4.46 3.31
N PHE A 11 -31.24 4.07 3.74
CA PHE A 11 -31.52 2.70 4.14
C PHE A 11 -31.37 1.71 2.97
N SER A 12 -31.84 2.08 1.78
CA SER A 12 -31.67 1.25 0.58
C SER A 12 -30.20 1.06 0.19
N LEU A 13 -29.37 2.10 0.30
CA LEU A 13 -27.93 2.02 0.03
C LEU A 13 -27.23 1.12 1.04
N LEU A 14 -27.56 1.24 2.33
CA LEU A 14 -27.00 0.39 3.38
C LEU A 14 -27.36 -1.08 3.15
N CYS A 15 -28.60 -1.40 2.78
CA CYS A 15 -29.00 -2.76 2.46
C CYS A 15 -28.24 -3.34 1.25
N LEU A 16 -27.94 -2.53 0.23
CA LEU A 16 -27.16 -2.98 -0.93
C LEU A 16 -25.71 -3.28 -0.57
N ILE A 17 -25.06 -2.43 0.23
CA ILE A 17 -23.69 -2.64 0.69
C ILE A 17 -23.60 -3.94 1.50
N VAL A 18 -24.47 -4.08 2.50
CA VAL A 18 -24.52 -5.29 3.34
C VAL A 18 -24.86 -6.53 2.50
N GLY A 19 -25.74 -6.42 1.51
CA GLY A 19 -26.08 -7.50 0.59
C GLY A 19 -24.89 -7.97 -0.25
N CYS A 20 -24.08 -7.04 -0.78
CA CYS A 20 -22.86 -7.35 -1.52
C CYS A 20 -21.84 -8.10 -0.64
N ASP A 21 -21.63 -7.65 0.60
CA ASP A 21 -20.71 -8.31 1.54
C ASP A 21 -21.22 -9.70 1.96
N CYS A 22 -22.54 -9.89 2.02
CA CYS A 22 -23.17 -11.18 2.29
C CYS A 22 -23.12 -12.17 1.11
N SER A 23 -22.55 -11.80 -0.04
CA SER A 23 -22.36 -12.72 -1.20
C SER A 23 -21.61 -13.99 -0.81
N PHE A 24 -20.75 -13.91 0.20
CA PHE A 24 -20.07 -15.07 0.78
C PHE A 24 -21.05 -16.12 1.36
N ILE A 25 -22.17 -15.69 1.95
CA ILE A 25 -23.18 -16.60 2.55
C ILE A 25 -23.98 -17.30 1.43
N LEU A 26 -24.32 -16.58 0.37
CA LEU A 26 -25.00 -17.13 -0.82
C LEU A 26 -24.10 -18.09 -1.59
N GLY A 27 -22.80 -17.81 -1.67
CA GLY A 27 -21.81 -18.65 -2.35
C GLY A 27 -21.53 -20.00 -1.68
N ARG A 28 -21.88 -20.18 -0.39
CA ARG A 28 -21.66 -21.45 0.34
C ARG A 28 -22.43 -22.63 -0.22
N GLY A 29 -23.56 -22.39 -0.90
CA GLY A 29 -24.39 -23.44 -1.50
C GLY A 29 -23.88 -23.97 -2.85
N VAL A 30 -22.87 -23.31 -3.44
CA VAL A 30 -22.33 -23.70 -4.74
C VAL A 30 -21.08 -24.54 -4.51
N THR A 31 -21.15 -25.83 -4.85
CA THR A 31 -19.96 -26.68 -4.87
C THR A 31 -19.00 -26.14 -5.94
N PRO A 32 -17.77 -25.74 -5.58
CA PRO A 32 -16.84 -25.24 -6.57
C PRO A 32 -16.52 -26.35 -7.57
N VAL A 33 -16.59 -26.01 -8.86
CA VAL A 33 -16.15 -26.92 -9.92
C VAL A 33 -14.64 -27.14 -9.72
N SER A 34 -14.19 -28.40 -9.73
CA SER A 34 -12.85 -28.81 -9.27
C SER A 34 -11.67 -28.01 -9.85
N GLY A 35 -11.79 -27.48 -11.08
CA GLY A 35 -10.76 -26.66 -11.71
C GLY A 35 -10.69 -25.20 -11.23
N TRP A 36 -11.71 -24.70 -10.54
CA TRP A 36 -11.82 -23.28 -10.13
C TRP A 36 -11.31 -23.05 -8.71
N ALA A 37 -11.23 -24.11 -7.90
CA ALA A 37 -10.74 -24.07 -6.52
C ALA A 37 -9.23 -24.37 -6.39
N GLY A 38 -8.54 -24.66 -7.49
CA GLY A 38 -7.12 -24.97 -7.51
C GLY A 38 -6.21 -23.75 -7.74
N SER A 39 -4.94 -23.87 -7.40
CA SER A 39 -3.92 -22.87 -7.73
C SER A 39 -3.79 -22.69 -9.23
N TYR A 40 -3.59 -21.44 -9.68
CA TYR A 40 -3.39 -21.15 -11.10
C TYR A 40 -1.96 -21.56 -11.52
N GLU A 41 -1.83 -22.80 -11.99
CA GLU A 41 -0.61 -23.31 -12.62
C GLU A 41 -0.90 -23.78 -14.05
N CYS A 42 -1.72 -23.03 -14.81
CA CYS A 42 -2.06 -23.38 -16.20
C CYS A 42 -2.59 -24.82 -16.38
N GLY A 43 -3.32 -25.36 -15.39
CA GLY A 43 -3.90 -26.71 -15.43
C GLY A 43 -2.99 -27.83 -14.92
N PHE A 44 -1.77 -27.52 -14.48
CA PHE A 44 -0.89 -28.48 -13.81
C PHE A 44 -1.27 -28.66 -12.33
N THR A 45 -0.99 -29.85 -11.80
CA THR A 45 -1.12 -30.11 -10.35
C THR A 45 0.03 -29.44 -9.61
N SER A 46 -0.27 -28.60 -8.62
CA SER A 46 0.71 -27.96 -7.75
C SER A 46 1.54 -29.00 -7.00
N SER A 47 2.64 -29.41 -7.60
CA SER A 47 3.51 -30.50 -7.15
C SER A 47 4.74 -29.98 -6.38
N SER A 48 4.85 -28.66 -6.23
CA SER A 48 5.94 -28.03 -5.51
C SER A 48 5.44 -27.36 -4.23
N SER A 49 6.19 -27.56 -3.14
CA SER A 49 6.08 -26.69 -1.97
C SER A 49 6.38 -25.27 -2.41
N SER A 50 5.51 -24.32 -2.05
CA SER A 50 5.72 -22.90 -2.32
C SER A 50 6.97 -22.43 -1.57
N PHE A 51 8.13 -22.51 -2.21
CA PHE A 51 9.35 -21.94 -1.68
C PHE A 51 9.14 -20.43 -1.58
N ASN A 52 9.24 -19.92 -0.36
CA ASN A 52 9.09 -18.51 -0.12
C ASN A 52 10.38 -17.79 -0.51
N SER A 53 10.63 -17.68 -1.82
CA SER A 53 11.76 -16.95 -2.38
C SER A 53 11.45 -15.45 -2.40
N PHE A 54 11.16 -14.87 -1.23
CA PHE A 54 11.14 -13.42 -1.11
C PHE A 54 12.59 -12.92 -1.13
N GLY A 55 12.88 -12.07 -2.11
CA GLY A 55 14.18 -11.41 -2.20
C GLY A 55 14.34 -10.37 -1.09
N PHE A 56 15.57 -10.20 -0.62
CA PHE A 56 15.95 -9.13 0.32
C PHE A 56 15.62 -7.72 -0.22
N SER A 57 15.50 -7.57 -1.54
CA SER A 57 15.15 -6.31 -2.22
C SER A 57 13.83 -5.70 -1.72
N TYR A 58 12.83 -6.51 -1.37
CA TYR A 58 11.55 -6.00 -0.84
C TYR A 58 11.70 -5.38 0.56
N PHE A 59 12.55 -5.97 1.39
CA PHE A 59 12.85 -5.43 2.71
C PHE A 59 13.59 -4.09 2.60
N SER A 60 14.58 -4.01 1.71
CA SER A 60 15.32 -2.78 1.43
C SER A 60 14.39 -1.64 0.97
N LEU A 61 13.47 -1.93 0.04
CA LEU A 61 12.45 -0.97 -0.40
C LEU A 61 11.55 -0.48 0.73
N LEU A 62 11.14 -1.36 1.65
CA LEU A 62 10.30 -0.98 2.79
C LEU A 62 11.03 0.00 3.72
N VAL A 63 12.32 -0.25 3.99
CA VAL A 63 13.14 0.66 4.81
C VAL A 63 13.28 2.02 4.15
N PHE A 64 13.56 2.09 2.84
CA PHE A 64 13.61 3.38 2.14
C PHE A 64 12.27 4.11 2.17
N PHE A 65 11.18 3.39 1.94
CA PHE A 65 9.86 3.97 1.97
C PHE A 65 9.58 4.66 3.31
N VAL A 66 9.89 3.99 4.44
CA VAL A 66 9.69 4.57 5.78
C VAL A 66 10.56 5.83 6.00
N ILE A 67 11.81 5.82 5.53
CA ILE A 67 12.72 6.97 5.70
C ILE A 67 12.24 8.17 4.85
N PHE A 68 11.87 7.95 3.59
CA PHE A 68 11.38 9.01 2.71
C PHE A 68 9.99 9.52 3.12
N ASP A 69 9.12 8.68 3.68
CA ASP A 69 7.83 9.11 4.22
C ASP A 69 8.01 10.02 5.45
N LEU A 70 9.00 9.71 6.31
CA LEU A 70 9.39 10.56 7.43
C LEU A 70 9.94 11.91 6.93
N GLU A 71 10.78 11.91 5.89
CA GLU A 71 11.28 13.14 5.25
C GLU A 71 10.12 14.03 4.78
N VAL A 72 9.18 13.49 4.01
CA VAL A 72 8.02 14.23 3.49
C VAL A 72 7.15 14.76 4.63
N SER A 73 6.94 13.97 5.68
CA SER A 73 6.18 14.38 6.87
C SER A 73 6.81 15.58 7.59
N LEU A 74 8.15 15.65 7.64
CA LEU A 74 8.87 16.79 8.20
C LEU A 74 8.80 18.03 7.30
N LEU A 75 8.89 17.84 5.98
CA LEU A 75 8.75 18.93 5.00
C LEU A 75 7.34 19.53 4.98
N LEU A 76 6.30 18.72 5.21
CA LEU A 76 4.91 19.21 5.25
C LEU A 76 4.67 20.23 6.38
N ASN A 77 5.47 20.16 7.45
CA ASN A 77 5.40 21.10 8.57
C ASN A 77 6.10 22.45 8.30
N MET A 78 6.99 22.50 7.30
CA MET A 78 7.75 23.69 6.91
C MET A 78 6.90 24.94 6.60
N PRO A 79 5.82 24.88 5.78
CA PRO A 79 5.01 26.07 5.48
C PRO A 79 4.30 26.66 6.70
N TYR A 80 4.10 25.88 7.76
CA TYR A 80 3.41 26.33 8.97
C TYR A 80 4.31 27.12 9.93
N GLN A 81 5.64 27.12 9.74
CA GLN A 81 6.59 27.69 10.72
C GLN A 81 6.81 29.21 10.63
N GLY A 82 6.07 29.93 9.77
CA GLY A 82 6.13 31.39 9.69
C GLY A 82 7.45 31.94 9.11
N THR A 83 7.49 33.25 8.88
CA THR A 83 8.51 33.95 8.07
C THR A 83 9.85 34.18 8.77
N LEU A 84 10.09 33.62 9.96
CA LEU A 84 11.37 33.74 10.67
C LEU A 84 12.32 32.64 10.18
N PHE A 85 13.04 32.97 9.10
CA PHE A 85 13.92 32.14 8.27
C PHE A 85 15.09 31.41 8.95
N THR A 86 15.20 31.37 10.29
CA THR A 86 16.34 30.73 10.96
C THR A 86 16.33 29.20 10.86
N ASN A 87 15.15 28.57 10.78
CA ASN A 87 15.05 27.10 10.69
C ASN A 87 15.23 26.56 9.26
N PHE A 88 15.13 27.42 8.26
CA PHE A 88 15.19 27.05 6.84
C PHE A 88 16.54 26.42 6.44
N THR A 89 17.63 26.91 7.02
CA THR A 89 18.97 26.35 6.80
C THR A 89 19.08 24.91 7.31
N PHE A 90 18.45 24.59 8.45
CA PHE A 90 18.45 23.22 8.98
C PHE A 90 17.67 22.25 8.09
N TYR A 91 16.54 22.69 7.51
CA TYR A 91 15.80 21.89 6.52
C TYR A 91 16.64 21.57 5.29
N PHE A 92 17.39 22.54 4.76
CA PHE A 92 18.26 22.28 3.61
C PHE A 92 19.44 21.37 3.94
N ILE A 93 20.07 21.53 5.11
CA ILE A 93 21.14 20.62 5.55
C ILE A 93 20.59 19.20 5.70
N PHE A 94 19.39 19.05 6.28
CA PHE A 94 18.72 17.76 6.42
C PHE A 94 18.45 17.11 5.05
N LEU A 95 17.89 17.84 4.09
CA LEU A 95 17.66 17.35 2.72
C LEU A 95 18.97 16.97 2.03
N PHE A 96 20.04 17.73 2.25
CA PHE A 96 21.34 17.43 1.65
C PHE A 96 21.93 16.12 2.19
N ILE A 97 21.84 15.89 3.50
CA ILE A 97 22.34 14.65 4.13
C ILE A 97 21.54 13.44 3.64
N LEU A 98 20.20 13.54 3.59
CA LEU A 98 19.35 12.45 3.08
C LEU A 98 19.58 12.19 1.59
N GLY A 99 19.69 13.24 0.77
CA GLY A 99 20.00 13.13 -0.64
C GLY A 99 21.35 12.44 -0.89
N LEU A 100 22.39 12.77 -0.11
CA LEU A 100 23.68 12.07 -0.18
C LEU A 100 23.56 10.61 0.25
N GLY A 101 22.84 10.32 1.34
CA GLY A 101 22.60 8.94 1.79
C GLY A 101 21.93 8.09 0.73
N PHE A 102 20.90 8.62 0.07
CA PHE A 102 20.22 7.95 -1.03
C PHE A 102 21.15 7.67 -2.22
N ILE A 103 21.96 8.65 -2.62
CA ILE A 103 22.91 8.49 -3.72
C ILE A 103 23.90 7.36 -3.43
N LEU A 104 24.49 7.32 -2.22
CA LEU A 104 25.43 6.27 -1.82
C LEU A 104 24.79 4.87 -1.90
N GLU A 105 23.55 4.76 -1.47
CA GLU A 105 22.80 3.52 -1.48
C GLU A 105 22.47 3.01 -2.89
N VAL A 106 22.13 3.93 -3.79
CA VAL A 106 21.96 3.63 -5.22
C VAL A 106 23.28 3.16 -5.83
N PHE A 107 24.41 3.79 -5.48
CA PHE A 107 25.74 3.36 -5.92
C PHE A 107 26.10 1.95 -5.42
N TRP A 108 25.74 1.59 -4.19
CA TRP A 108 25.93 0.22 -3.68
C TRP A 108 25.00 -0.81 -4.32
N GLY A 109 23.95 -0.37 -5.02
CA GLY A 109 23.08 -1.25 -5.80
C GLY A 109 21.99 -1.94 -4.99
N TYR A 110 21.72 -1.50 -3.76
CA TYR A 110 20.60 -1.99 -2.95
C TYR A 110 19.22 -1.66 -3.55
N VAL A 111 19.18 -0.63 -4.41
CA VAL A 111 17.98 -0.19 -5.16
C VAL A 111 17.97 -0.74 -6.59
N ARG A 112 18.92 -1.60 -6.97
CA ARG A 112 18.98 -2.12 -8.33
C ARG A 112 17.95 -3.23 -8.51
N TRP A 113 16.91 -2.92 -9.26
CA TRP A 113 16.00 -3.93 -9.81
C TRP A 113 16.63 -4.51 -11.07
N GLY A 114 17.28 -5.65 -10.92
CA GLY A 114 17.74 -6.49 -12.02
C GLY A 114 17.22 -7.90 -11.82
N PHE A 115 16.74 -8.51 -12.90
CA PHE A 115 16.46 -9.94 -12.95
C PHE A 115 17.74 -10.74 -12.70
#